data_AF-A0A2H9LUA9-F1
#
_entry.id   AF-A0A2H9LUA9-F1
#
_cell.length_a   1.000
_cell.length_b   1.000
_cell.length_c   1.000
_cell.angle_alpha   90.00
_cell.angle_beta   90.00
_cell.angle_gamma   90.00
#
_symmetry.space_group_name_H-M   'P 1'
#
loop_
_entity.id
_entity.type
_entity.pdbx_description
1 polymer ?
#
loop_
_entity_poly.entity_id
_entity_poly.type
_entity_poly.pdbx_seq_one_letter_code
_entity_poly.pdbx_strand_id
1 'polypeptide(L)'
;MKKNGHSTPERKNGTVYTPEKLSQYVAKKLLEYALNDNLFRNLKKISVVDPASGDGILLKNVAENILQQKLLMGKKIIVVGTDIDQQAIIFCRKRLSLISNDRLNIELVNTNAFIPLKEYSLTKGWQGILKKVDVKKGFDLLIANPPWGADISEYKDKLNLSDFKTLQGQFDSFELFIELAIKIVKTGGYFGFIIPDSILNHGKSILRGILLKRTQICFIARLGEKIFPNVNRACVVIICKNTSPTEKNIVDCFRLSSKDRNKILNGMLTFTEAETTSAHKVPQERFIKNSYQRFDIDLKESETNILKKFKKFDKTLASVLSSTRGVELGRSGMICQCNNCSSWSPLSEQEKIICSSCGKEFNPTTAPKKSIISKDKIQLSVPFITGGNLRRYVGRPSLWIKLGVKGINYKPESTYKSPKILVRKTGVGITAILDYNDVYTNQVVYILKNIPEKEKNLEFFIGLINSRAYYFYLVKSFGELEWKSHPYLTQTQILSLPLPDMQSEKNKKIIQEIIELLRPILKKEIIPSNDVDIKVEILVGKLFSLNEKDYRIIFNAIEESDDLIPVMELKKITVSDIINKLKK
;
A
#
# COMPACT_ATOMS: atom_id res chain seq x y z
N MET A 1 -5.41 -14.74 -28.64
CA MET A 1 -4.99 -16.13 -28.30
C MET A 1 -4.91 -16.25 -26.78
N LYS A 2 -5.90 -16.93 -26.17
CA LYS A 2 -5.93 -17.25 -24.75
C LYS A 2 -4.79 -18.23 -24.45
N LYS A 3 -3.83 -17.87 -23.59
CA LYS A 3 -2.86 -18.83 -23.05
C LYS A 3 -3.45 -19.40 -21.77
N ASN A 4 -3.87 -20.67 -21.87
CA ASN A 4 -4.29 -21.51 -20.76
C ASN A 4 -3.21 -21.52 -19.67
N GLY A 5 -3.60 -21.12 -18.47
CA GLY A 5 -2.75 -21.19 -17.28
C GLY A 5 -2.65 -22.64 -16.80
N HIS A 6 -1.66 -23.37 -17.30
CA HIS A 6 -1.19 -24.56 -16.60
C HIS A 6 -0.43 -24.11 -15.35
N SER A 7 -1.00 -24.39 -14.17
CA SER A 7 -0.29 -24.29 -12.91
C SER A 7 0.81 -25.36 -12.86
N THR A 8 2.07 -24.94 -12.87
CA THR A 8 3.21 -25.80 -12.59
C THR A 8 3.16 -26.32 -11.13
N PRO A 9 3.75 -27.50 -10.83
CA PRO A 9 3.73 -28.10 -9.49
C PRO A 9 4.25 -27.19 -8.37
N GLU A 10 5.12 -26.24 -8.68
CA GLU A 10 5.62 -25.20 -7.77
C GLU A 10 4.52 -24.34 -7.11
N ARG A 11 3.31 -24.28 -7.70
CA ARG A 11 2.22 -23.46 -7.17
C ARG A 11 1.34 -24.16 -6.13
N LYS A 12 1.38 -25.49 -6.00
CA LYS A 12 0.46 -26.20 -5.08
C LYS A 12 0.72 -25.91 -3.59
N ASN A 13 1.98 -25.65 -3.21
CA ASN A 13 2.35 -25.39 -1.81
C ASN A 13 2.76 -23.92 -1.53
N GLY A 14 2.69 -23.03 -2.54
CA GLY A 14 3.13 -21.64 -2.38
C GLY A 14 4.62 -21.47 -2.05
N THR A 15 5.46 -22.44 -2.46
CA THR A 15 6.89 -22.50 -2.15
C THR A 15 7.67 -21.43 -2.92
N VAL A 16 8.28 -20.49 -2.19
CA VAL A 16 9.12 -19.44 -2.77
C VAL A 16 10.41 -19.36 -1.97
N TYR A 17 11.53 -19.71 -2.59
CA TYR A 17 12.85 -19.63 -1.94
C TYR A 17 13.28 -18.18 -1.72
N THR A 18 13.87 -17.92 -0.56
CA THR A 18 14.33 -16.59 -0.18
C THR A 18 15.61 -16.23 -0.94
N PRO A 19 15.67 -15.09 -1.67
CA PRO A 19 16.89 -14.64 -2.31
C PRO A 19 18.02 -14.45 -1.30
N GLU A 20 19.24 -14.86 -1.67
CA GLU A 20 20.44 -14.81 -0.81
C GLU A 20 20.62 -13.45 -0.13
N LYS A 21 20.66 -12.36 -0.90
CA LYS A 21 20.82 -10.99 -0.39
C LYS A 21 19.77 -10.60 0.66
N LEU A 22 18.52 -11.03 0.46
CA LEU A 22 17.43 -10.76 1.41
C LEU A 22 17.61 -11.59 2.68
N SER A 23 17.94 -12.88 2.54
CA SER A 23 18.15 -13.77 3.70
C SER A 23 19.32 -13.32 4.58
N GLN A 24 20.43 -12.87 3.99
CA GLN A 24 21.57 -12.29 4.71
C GLN A 24 21.17 -11.04 5.47
N TYR A 25 20.43 -10.13 4.81
CA TYR A 25 19.93 -8.90 5.42
C TYR A 25 19.02 -9.18 6.63
N VAL A 26 18.02 -10.05 6.48
CA VAL A 26 17.06 -10.37 7.55
C VAL A 26 17.74 -11.10 8.70
N ALA A 27 18.62 -12.06 8.41
CA ALA A 27 19.39 -12.77 9.44
C ALA A 27 20.29 -11.82 10.24
N LYS A 28 20.95 -10.87 9.56
CA LYS A 28 21.77 -9.84 10.22
C LYS A 28 20.90 -8.94 11.10
N LYS A 29 19.77 -8.45 10.58
CA LYS A 29 18.86 -7.59 11.34
C LYS A 29 18.24 -8.25 12.56
N LEU A 30 17.81 -9.50 12.44
CA LEU A 30 17.31 -10.25 13.59
C LEU A 30 18.37 -10.33 14.70
N LEU A 31 19.62 -10.64 14.32
CA LEU A 31 20.72 -10.75 15.27
C LEU A 31 21.12 -9.39 15.86
N GLU A 32 21.09 -8.30 15.09
CA GLU A 32 21.33 -6.94 15.60
C GLU A 32 20.38 -6.59 16.75
N TYR A 33 19.07 -6.82 16.60
CA TYR A 33 18.11 -6.57 17.68
C TYR A 33 18.30 -7.49 18.88
N ALA A 34 18.63 -8.76 18.65
CA ALA A 34 18.89 -9.70 19.73
C ALA A 34 20.17 -9.33 20.51
N LEU A 35 21.23 -8.89 19.83
CA LEU A 35 22.50 -8.49 20.44
C LEU A 35 22.40 -7.22 21.30
N ASN A 36 21.45 -6.35 20.99
CA ASN A 36 21.16 -5.17 21.83
C ASN A 36 20.55 -5.54 23.19
N ASP A 37 20.13 -6.80 23.39
CA ASP A 37 19.66 -7.31 24.68
C ASP A 37 20.78 -8.00 25.47
N ASN A 38 21.06 -7.48 26.67
CA ASN A 38 22.03 -8.05 27.61
C ASN A 38 21.69 -9.52 27.97
N LEU A 39 20.40 -9.84 28.12
CA LEU A 39 19.96 -11.18 28.48
C LEU A 39 20.28 -12.18 27.37
N PHE A 40 20.12 -11.78 26.10
CA PHE A 40 20.49 -12.60 24.95
C PHE A 40 22.00 -12.82 24.86
N ARG A 41 22.79 -11.75 25.03
CA ARG A 41 24.27 -11.83 25.04
C ARG A 41 24.81 -12.74 26.13
N ASN A 42 24.10 -12.87 27.25
CA ASN A 42 24.54 -13.68 28.39
C ASN A 42 24.09 -15.16 28.33
N LEU A 43 23.37 -15.58 27.28
CA LEU A 43 22.94 -16.98 27.12
C LEU A 43 24.14 -17.92 27.00
N LYS A 44 24.11 -19.08 27.67
CA LYS A 44 25.18 -20.10 27.56
C LYS A 44 25.14 -20.86 26.23
N LYS A 45 23.94 -21.01 25.65
CA LYS A 45 23.66 -21.62 24.35
C LYS A 45 22.58 -20.82 23.64
N ILE A 46 22.59 -20.85 22.31
CA ILE A 46 21.64 -20.12 21.48
C ILE A 46 20.91 -21.13 20.61
N SER A 47 19.59 -21.04 20.61
CA SER A 47 18.69 -21.91 19.85
C SER A 47 17.90 -21.09 18.82
N VAL A 48 17.97 -21.52 17.57
CA VAL A 48 17.31 -20.93 16.41
C VAL A 48 16.34 -21.96 15.83
N VAL A 49 15.15 -21.54 15.45
CA VAL A 49 14.22 -22.38 14.68
C VAL A 49 13.72 -21.70 13.40
N ASP A 50 13.52 -22.49 12.35
CA ASP A 50 12.68 -22.14 11.20
C ASP A 50 11.58 -23.21 11.05
N PRO A 51 10.30 -22.88 11.33
CA PRO A 51 9.19 -23.82 11.24
C PRO A 51 8.75 -24.13 9.80
N ALA A 52 9.31 -23.48 8.78
CA ALA A 52 9.06 -23.72 7.36
C ALA A 52 10.35 -23.54 6.56
N SER A 53 11.34 -24.39 6.88
CA SER A 53 12.74 -24.14 6.58
C SER A 53 13.13 -24.11 5.10
N GLY A 54 12.31 -24.67 4.20
CA GLY A 54 12.61 -24.73 2.78
C GLY A 54 13.99 -25.34 2.52
N ASP A 55 14.82 -24.66 1.73
CA ASP A 55 16.20 -25.08 1.45
C ASP A 55 17.21 -24.68 2.54
N GLY A 56 16.76 -24.14 3.67
CA GLY A 56 17.58 -23.79 4.83
C GLY A 56 18.37 -22.51 4.72
N ILE A 57 18.13 -21.64 3.73
CA ILE A 57 18.99 -20.47 3.51
C ILE A 57 18.96 -19.46 4.68
N LEU A 58 17.80 -19.25 5.30
CA LEU A 58 17.67 -18.37 6.46
C LEU A 58 18.40 -18.94 7.68
N LEU A 59 18.26 -20.25 7.93
CA LEU A 59 18.97 -20.96 8.99
C LEU A 59 20.49 -20.89 8.81
N LYS A 60 20.98 -21.09 7.57
CA LYS A 60 22.40 -20.96 7.24
C LYS A 60 22.91 -19.57 7.61
N ASN A 61 22.26 -18.53 7.10
CA ASN A 61 22.72 -17.15 7.27
C ASN A 61 22.65 -16.68 8.73
N VAL A 62 21.64 -17.06 9.50
CA VAL A 62 21.61 -16.72 10.93
C VAL A 62 22.66 -17.49 11.73
N ALA A 63 22.91 -18.76 11.41
CA ALA A 63 23.95 -19.55 12.06
C ALA A 63 25.35 -18.99 11.78
N GLU A 64 25.67 -18.67 10.53
CA GLU A 64 26.95 -18.05 10.15
C GLU A 64 27.15 -16.69 10.85
N ASN A 65 26.10 -15.86 10.89
CA ASN A 65 26.17 -14.57 11.60
C ASN A 65 26.42 -14.74 13.11
N ILE A 66 25.79 -15.72 13.76
CA ILE A 66 26.06 -16.02 15.18
C ILE A 66 27.50 -16.53 15.36
N LEU A 67 27.96 -17.41 14.47
CA LEU A 67 29.31 -17.98 14.53
C LEU A 67 30.40 -16.90 14.42
N GLN A 68 30.20 -15.92 13.53
CA GLN A 68 31.14 -14.82 13.29
C GLN A 68 31.10 -13.73 14.37
N GLN A 69 30.05 -13.69 15.20
CA GLN A 69 29.87 -12.61 16.15
C GLN A 69 30.75 -12.77 17.40
N LYS A 70 31.67 -11.82 17.60
CA LYS A 70 32.62 -11.80 18.74
C LYS A 70 31.94 -11.92 20.11
N LEU A 71 30.82 -11.23 20.31
CA LEU A 71 30.05 -11.25 21.57
C LEU A 71 29.44 -12.63 21.90
N LEU A 72 29.37 -13.53 20.92
CA LEU A 72 28.76 -14.86 21.04
C LEU A 72 29.80 -15.98 20.91
N MET A 73 31.09 -15.65 20.93
CA MET A 73 32.18 -16.63 20.90
C MET A 73 32.05 -17.65 22.03
N GLY A 74 32.36 -18.91 21.72
CA GLY A 74 32.32 -20.03 22.67
C GLY A 74 30.92 -20.57 23.00
N LYS A 75 29.84 -19.89 22.59
CA LYS A 75 28.46 -20.38 22.82
C LYS A 75 28.12 -21.49 21.85
N LYS A 76 27.49 -22.56 22.35
CA LYS A 76 26.88 -23.62 21.52
C LYS A 76 25.64 -23.06 20.78
N ILE A 77 25.46 -23.49 19.55
CA ILE A 77 24.39 -23.05 18.65
C ILE A 77 23.57 -24.27 18.26
N ILE A 78 22.26 -24.21 18.52
CA ILE A 78 21.29 -25.24 18.17
C ILE A 78 20.43 -24.67 17.04
N VAL A 79 20.45 -25.33 15.89
CA VAL A 79 19.68 -24.95 14.71
C VAL A 79 18.63 -26.03 14.47
N VAL A 80 17.35 -25.63 14.47
CA VAL A 80 16.23 -26.52 14.21
C VAL A 80 15.49 -26.06 12.95
N GLY A 81 15.34 -26.96 11.99
CA GLY A 81 14.53 -26.73 10.80
C GLY A 81 13.40 -27.73 10.72
N THR A 82 12.18 -27.26 10.48
CA THR A 82 11.05 -28.14 10.16
C THR A 82 10.47 -27.79 8.80
N ASP A 83 10.05 -28.80 8.06
CA ASP A 83 9.33 -28.62 6.81
C ASP A 83 8.39 -29.80 6.58
N ILE A 84 7.24 -29.53 5.97
CA ILE A 84 6.27 -30.57 5.61
C ILE A 84 6.77 -31.37 4.40
N ASP A 85 7.59 -30.76 3.55
CA ASP A 85 8.21 -31.41 2.39
C ASP A 85 9.54 -32.07 2.77
N GLN A 86 9.63 -33.38 2.53
CA GLN A 86 10.84 -34.16 2.78
C GLN A 86 12.00 -33.71 1.87
N GLN A 87 11.73 -33.24 0.66
CA GLN A 87 12.76 -32.74 -0.26
C GLN A 87 13.38 -31.45 0.25
N ALA A 88 12.56 -30.54 0.80
CA ALA A 88 13.03 -29.32 1.45
C ALA A 88 14.02 -29.66 2.60
N ILE A 89 13.67 -30.62 3.46
CA ILE A 89 14.57 -31.10 4.53
C ILE A 89 15.90 -31.64 3.99
N ILE A 90 15.89 -32.37 2.87
CA ILE A 90 17.12 -32.88 2.24
C ILE A 90 17.99 -31.72 1.74
N PHE A 91 17.40 -30.72 1.07
CA PHE A 91 18.12 -29.53 0.62
C PHE A 91 18.66 -28.69 1.77
N CYS A 92 17.84 -28.48 2.81
CA CYS A 92 18.24 -27.81 4.05
C CYS A 92 19.45 -28.49 4.69
N ARG A 93 19.44 -29.82 4.78
CA ARG A 93 20.57 -30.62 5.31
C ARG A 93 21.85 -30.39 4.49
N LYS A 94 21.76 -30.51 3.17
CA LYS A 94 22.90 -30.30 2.26
C LYS A 94 23.47 -28.88 2.37
N ARG A 95 22.61 -27.88 2.57
CA ARG A 95 23.04 -26.49 2.73
C ARG A 95 23.71 -26.24 4.06
N LEU A 96 23.14 -26.74 5.16
CA LEU A 96 23.69 -26.54 6.50
C LEU A 96 24.96 -27.36 6.75
N SER A 97 25.15 -28.51 6.07
CA SER A 97 26.39 -29.29 6.15
C SER A 97 27.62 -28.56 5.60
N LEU A 98 27.43 -27.46 4.87
CA LEU A 98 28.53 -26.59 4.43
C LEU A 98 29.14 -25.79 5.58
N ILE A 99 28.44 -25.66 6.72
CA ILE A 99 28.95 -25.00 7.91
C ILE A 99 29.67 -26.04 8.78
N SER A 100 30.98 -26.17 8.60
CA SER A 100 31.82 -27.01 9.45
C SER A 100 32.21 -26.26 10.73
N ASN A 101 31.52 -26.53 11.86
CA ASN A 101 31.85 -25.93 13.15
C ASN A 101 31.38 -26.77 14.35
N ASP A 102 32.27 -27.09 15.28
CA ASP A 102 31.97 -27.92 16.46
C ASP A 102 30.98 -27.28 17.45
N ARG A 103 30.73 -25.97 17.33
CA ARG A 103 29.71 -25.29 18.15
C ARG A 103 28.29 -25.52 17.63
N LEU A 104 28.13 -26.05 16.42
CA LEU A 104 26.85 -26.12 15.73
C LEU A 104 26.22 -27.51 15.89
N ASN A 105 25.01 -27.55 16.45
CA ASN A 105 24.15 -28.73 16.51
C ASN A 105 22.91 -28.49 15.61
N ILE A 106 22.70 -29.34 14.62
CA ILE A 106 21.63 -29.21 13.63
C ILE A 106 20.63 -30.36 13.79
N GLU A 107 19.36 -30.02 14.00
CA GLU A 107 18.24 -30.97 14.01
C GLU A 107 17.24 -30.59 12.91
N LEU A 108 16.96 -31.52 11.99
CA LEU A 108 16.01 -31.30 10.90
C LEU A 108 14.89 -32.33 10.95
N VAL A 109 13.65 -31.85 11.00
CA VAL A 109 12.46 -32.68 11.23
C VAL A 109 11.46 -32.50 10.09
N ASN A 110 11.17 -33.58 9.35
CA ASN A 110 10.06 -33.58 8.41
C ASN A 110 8.73 -33.68 9.18
N THR A 111 8.00 -32.56 9.24
CA THR A 111 6.74 -32.47 9.98
C THR A 111 5.93 -31.24 9.56
N ASN A 112 4.62 -31.30 9.75
CA ASN A 112 3.77 -30.11 9.69
C ASN A 112 3.99 -29.27 10.96
N ALA A 113 4.30 -27.97 10.81
CA ALA A 113 4.56 -27.07 11.93
C ALA A 113 3.34 -26.82 12.84
N PHE A 114 2.13 -27.01 12.31
CA PHE A 114 0.88 -26.86 13.05
C PHE A 114 0.41 -28.17 13.69
N ILE A 115 0.94 -29.31 13.22
CA ILE A 115 0.67 -30.66 13.77
C ILE A 115 2.02 -31.41 13.89
N PRO A 116 2.93 -30.93 14.75
CA PRO A 116 4.27 -31.46 14.87
C PRO A 116 4.28 -32.91 15.34
N LEU A 117 5.14 -33.74 14.75
CA LEU A 117 5.35 -35.16 15.09
C LEU A 117 4.06 -36.02 15.01
N LYS A 118 3.05 -35.58 14.26
CA LYS A 118 1.73 -36.23 14.12
C LYS A 118 0.97 -36.37 15.45
N GLU A 119 1.29 -35.56 16.47
CA GLU A 119 0.57 -35.57 17.74
C GLU A 119 -0.70 -34.70 17.69
N TYR A 120 -1.73 -35.08 18.46
CA TYR A 120 -3.04 -34.39 18.48
C TYR A 120 -3.02 -32.94 18.99
N SER A 121 -1.93 -32.47 19.63
CA SER A 121 -1.86 -31.09 20.12
C SER A 121 -0.56 -30.41 19.69
N LEU A 122 -0.67 -29.16 19.22
CA LEU A 122 0.45 -28.30 18.83
C LEU A 122 1.54 -28.24 19.92
N THR A 123 1.12 -28.07 21.17
CA THR A 123 2.02 -27.93 22.32
C THR A 123 2.86 -29.18 22.55
N LYS A 124 2.26 -30.37 22.58
CA LYS A 124 3.01 -31.60 22.88
C LYS A 124 4.03 -31.93 21.78
N GLY A 125 3.67 -31.78 20.50
CA GLY A 125 4.63 -32.08 19.44
C GLY A 125 5.82 -31.08 19.40
N TRP A 126 5.60 -29.79 19.66
CA TRP A 126 6.72 -28.84 19.83
C TRP A 126 7.53 -29.11 21.10
N GLN A 127 6.92 -29.56 22.20
CA GLN A 127 7.65 -30.03 23.38
C GLN A 127 8.54 -31.24 23.05
N GLY A 128 8.06 -32.16 22.20
CA GLY A 128 8.84 -33.29 21.70
C GLY A 128 10.08 -32.84 20.92
N ILE A 129 9.92 -31.87 20.00
CA ILE A 129 11.05 -31.29 19.24
C ILE A 129 12.05 -30.61 20.19
N LEU A 130 11.56 -29.76 21.11
CA LEU A 130 12.40 -29.07 22.09
C LEU A 130 13.21 -30.05 22.96
N LYS A 131 12.58 -31.17 23.39
CA LYS A 131 13.23 -32.22 24.18
C LYS A 131 14.36 -32.91 23.41
N LYS A 132 14.18 -33.18 22.10
CA LYS A 132 15.22 -33.80 21.25
C LYS A 132 16.51 -32.98 21.20
N VAL A 133 16.41 -31.65 21.27
CA VAL A 133 17.56 -30.73 21.17
C VAL A 133 17.97 -30.11 22.52
N ASP A 134 17.47 -30.62 23.64
CA ASP A 134 17.70 -30.08 25.00
C ASP A 134 17.36 -28.57 25.12
N VAL A 135 16.39 -28.06 24.37
CA VAL A 135 15.94 -26.66 24.50
C VAL A 135 14.76 -26.61 25.48
N LYS A 136 14.78 -25.65 26.42
CA LYS A 136 13.75 -25.51 27.46
C LYS A 136 12.95 -24.23 27.25
N LYS A 137 11.63 -24.30 27.43
CA LYS A 137 10.70 -23.14 27.43
C LYS A 137 10.63 -22.35 26.10
N GLY A 138 11.07 -22.94 24.99
CA GLY A 138 11.04 -22.34 23.65
C GLY A 138 12.41 -21.89 23.13
N PHE A 139 12.43 -21.51 21.86
CA PHE A 139 13.64 -21.09 21.14
C PHE A 139 14.03 -19.65 21.47
N ASP A 140 15.33 -19.32 21.36
CA ASP A 140 15.84 -17.96 21.56
C ASP A 140 15.55 -17.07 20.37
N LEU A 141 15.67 -17.64 19.16
CA LEU A 141 15.46 -16.98 17.89
C LEU A 141 14.53 -17.83 16.99
N LEU A 142 13.69 -17.15 16.22
CA LEU A 142 12.99 -17.75 15.08
C LEU A 142 13.23 -16.90 13.84
N ILE A 143 13.51 -17.52 12.71
CA ILE A 143 13.60 -16.84 11.41
C ILE A 143 12.87 -17.68 10.38
N ALA A 144 11.99 -17.07 9.58
CA ALA A 144 11.24 -17.82 8.56
C ALA A 144 10.77 -16.96 7.39
N ASN A 145 10.66 -17.60 6.23
CA ASN A 145 9.84 -17.15 5.10
C ASN A 145 8.70 -18.18 4.93
N PRO A 146 7.62 -18.10 5.72
CA PRO A 146 6.54 -19.08 5.69
C PRO A 146 5.80 -19.03 4.35
N PRO A 147 5.06 -20.08 3.98
CA PRO A 147 4.25 -20.07 2.77
C PRO A 147 3.17 -18.98 2.80
N TRP A 148 2.96 -18.33 1.65
CA TRP A 148 2.05 -17.18 1.49
C TRP A 148 0.68 -17.61 0.94
N GLY A 149 -0.17 -18.19 1.80
CA GLY A 149 -1.50 -18.67 1.40
C GLY A 149 -1.49 -20.12 0.92
N ALA A 150 -0.72 -20.98 1.58
CA ALA A 150 -0.80 -22.43 1.36
C ALA A 150 -2.22 -22.95 1.63
N ASP A 151 -2.64 -23.92 0.82
CA ASP A 151 -3.87 -24.66 1.10
C ASP A 151 -3.64 -25.57 2.30
N ILE A 152 -4.45 -25.38 3.34
CA ILE A 152 -4.38 -26.14 4.58
C ILE A 152 -5.59 -27.08 4.76
N SER A 153 -6.45 -27.20 3.74
CA SER A 153 -7.74 -27.87 3.83
C SER A 153 -7.63 -29.32 4.32
N GLU A 154 -6.57 -30.04 3.95
CA GLU A 154 -6.32 -31.44 4.34
C GLU A 154 -6.15 -31.66 5.84
N TYR A 155 -5.74 -30.63 6.58
CA TYR A 155 -5.46 -30.74 8.01
C TYR A 155 -6.11 -29.63 8.84
N LYS A 156 -6.92 -28.77 8.21
CA LYS A 156 -7.62 -27.67 8.88
C LYS A 156 -8.49 -28.15 10.04
N ASP A 157 -9.22 -29.24 9.85
CA ASP A 157 -10.12 -29.82 10.87
C ASP A 157 -9.38 -30.43 12.05
N LYS A 158 -8.07 -30.66 11.91
CA LYS A 158 -7.18 -31.14 12.99
C LYS A 158 -6.56 -30.00 13.78
N LEU A 159 -6.72 -28.74 13.33
CA LEU A 159 -6.20 -27.58 14.04
C LEU A 159 -7.14 -27.20 15.18
N ASN A 160 -6.56 -26.95 16.35
CA ASN A 160 -7.34 -26.44 17.47
C ASN A 160 -7.58 -24.93 17.31
N LEU A 161 -8.84 -24.50 17.22
CA LEU A 161 -9.21 -23.09 17.11
C LEU A 161 -8.69 -22.24 18.30
N SER A 162 -8.53 -22.83 19.49
CA SER A 162 -7.95 -22.10 20.62
C SER A 162 -6.47 -21.78 20.44
N ASP A 163 -5.77 -22.50 19.54
CA ASP A 163 -4.37 -22.24 19.23
C ASP A 163 -4.18 -21.06 18.28
N PHE A 164 -5.16 -20.76 17.43
CA PHE A 164 -5.03 -19.78 16.36
C PHE A 164 -6.26 -18.86 16.27
N LYS A 165 -6.11 -17.63 16.76
CA LYS A 165 -7.19 -16.62 16.70
C LYS A 165 -7.47 -16.11 15.29
N THR A 166 -6.49 -16.24 14.39
CA THR A 166 -6.61 -15.86 12.97
C THR A 166 -7.27 -16.94 12.12
N LEU A 167 -7.50 -18.15 12.66
CA LEU A 167 -8.15 -19.27 11.99
C LEU A 167 -9.69 -19.08 11.90
N GLN A 168 -10.12 -17.95 11.37
CA GLN A 168 -11.52 -17.59 11.17
C GLN A 168 -11.68 -16.69 9.94
N GLY A 169 -12.82 -16.80 9.26
CA GLY A 169 -13.06 -16.06 8.03
C GLY A 169 -11.99 -16.33 6.96
N GLN A 170 -11.63 -15.28 6.20
CA GLN A 170 -10.56 -15.34 5.22
C GLN A 170 -9.23 -14.95 5.86
N PHE A 171 -8.28 -15.88 5.91
CA PHE A 171 -6.92 -15.67 6.43
C PHE A 171 -5.89 -16.22 5.44
N ASP A 172 -4.64 -15.78 5.59
CA ASP A 172 -3.48 -16.32 4.87
C ASP A 172 -2.68 -17.25 5.80
N SER A 173 -2.10 -18.34 5.29
CA SER A 173 -1.35 -19.32 6.10
C SER A 173 -0.20 -18.72 6.93
N PHE A 174 0.43 -17.62 6.48
CA PHE A 174 1.51 -16.96 7.24
C PHE A 174 1.04 -16.44 8.60
N GLU A 175 -0.26 -16.14 8.76
CA GLU A 175 -0.81 -15.62 10.02
C GLU A 175 -0.70 -16.66 11.14
N LEU A 176 -0.94 -17.94 10.80
CA LEU A 176 -0.79 -19.06 11.73
C LEU A 176 0.67 -19.26 12.15
N PHE A 177 1.64 -19.05 11.24
CA PHE A 177 3.07 -19.12 11.58
C PHE A 177 3.51 -18.02 12.55
N ILE A 178 2.93 -16.82 12.45
CA ILE A 178 3.23 -15.73 13.40
C ILE A 178 2.62 -16.04 14.77
N GLU A 179 1.38 -16.54 14.84
CA GLU A 179 0.81 -17.00 16.11
C GLU A 179 1.60 -18.16 16.71
N LEU A 180 2.11 -19.06 15.87
CA LEU A 180 3.01 -20.14 16.28
C LEU A 180 4.30 -19.60 16.90
N ALA A 181 4.93 -18.60 16.28
CA ALA A 181 6.16 -17.99 16.82
C ALA A 181 5.97 -17.47 18.25
N ILE A 182 4.83 -16.84 18.54
CA ILE A 182 4.50 -16.35 19.89
C ILE A 182 4.45 -17.50 20.93
N LYS A 183 4.12 -18.72 20.49
CA LYS A 183 4.04 -19.91 21.36
C LYS A 183 5.39 -20.63 21.52
N ILE A 184 6.19 -20.72 20.46
CA ILE A 184 7.41 -21.56 20.46
C ILE A 184 8.70 -20.79 20.70
N VAL A 185 8.68 -19.46 20.56
CA VAL A 185 9.79 -18.58 20.97
C VAL A 185 9.62 -18.24 22.43
N LYS A 186 10.69 -18.34 23.21
CA LYS A 186 10.66 -18.04 24.65
C LYS A 186 10.27 -16.58 24.91
N THR A 187 9.75 -16.28 26.10
CA THR A 187 9.59 -14.89 26.54
C THR A 187 10.94 -14.18 26.52
N GLY A 188 11.00 -13.03 25.85
CA GLY A 188 12.22 -12.25 25.62
C GLY A 188 13.07 -12.73 24.44
N GLY A 189 12.73 -13.85 23.81
CA GLY A 189 13.31 -14.28 22.54
C GLY A 189 12.82 -13.42 21.37
N TYR A 190 13.46 -13.58 20.21
CA TYR A 190 13.19 -12.76 19.02
C TYR A 190 12.70 -13.63 17.87
N PHE A 191 11.83 -13.07 17.03
CA PHE A 191 11.44 -13.71 15.79
C PHE A 191 11.41 -12.74 14.63
N GLY A 192 11.87 -13.20 13.47
CA GLY A 192 11.92 -12.46 12.21
C GLY A 192 11.19 -13.21 11.11
N PHE A 193 10.36 -12.51 10.34
CA PHE A 193 9.58 -13.08 9.26
C PHE A 193 9.70 -12.29 7.97
N ILE A 194 9.71 -13.00 6.84
CA ILE A 194 9.47 -12.46 5.51
C ILE A 194 8.07 -12.88 5.06
N ILE A 195 7.15 -11.93 4.92
CA ILE A 195 5.71 -12.18 4.71
C ILE A 195 5.15 -11.25 3.63
N PRO A 196 3.94 -11.49 3.10
CA PRO A 196 3.29 -10.57 2.18
C PRO A 196 3.00 -9.21 2.83
N ASP A 197 2.95 -8.16 2.01
CA ASP A 197 2.52 -6.83 2.46
C ASP A 197 1.04 -6.74 2.86
N SER A 198 0.26 -7.82 2.68
CA SER A 198 -1.12 -7.91 3.16
C SER A 198 -1.26 -7.72 4.67
N ILE A 199 -0.21 -7.95 5.46
CA ILE A 199 -0.15 -7.59 6.88
C ILE A 199 -0.45 -6.10 7.14
N LEU A 200 -0.14 -5.22 6.17
CA LEU A 200 -0.38 -3.77 6.25
C LEU A 200 -1.83 -3.38 5.88
N ASN A 201 -2.62 -4.31 5.32
CA ASN A 201 -3.99 -4.07 4.86
C ASN A 201 -5.01 -4.20 5.99
N HIS A 202 -6.10 -3.42 5.95
CA HIS A 202 -7.10 -3.38 7.02
C HIS A 202 -7.64 -4.75 7.44
N GLY A 203 -7.80 -5.70 6.51
CA GLY A 203 -8.31 -7.06 6.77
C GLY A 203 -7.47 -7.94 7.71
N LYS A 204 -6.23 -7.54 8.05
CA LYS A 204 -5.36 -8.29 8.98
C LYS A 204 -5.35 -7.70 10.41
N SER A 205 -6.43 -7.04 10.83
CA SER A 205 -6.52 -6.37 12.14
C SER A 205 -6.37 -7.33 13.32
N ILE A 206 -6.92 -8.54 13.23
CA ILE A 206 -6.81 -9.56 14.30
C ILE A 206 -5.34 -9.88 14.59
N LEU A 207 -4.57 -10.22 13.56
CA LEU A 207 -3.15 -10.52 13.70
C LEU A 207 -2.34 -9.32 14.21
N ARG A 208 -2.59 -8.12 13.67
CA ARG A 208 -1.92 -6.90 14.16
C ARG A 208 -2.23 -6.64 15.63
N GLY A 209 -3.47 -6.83 16.06
CA GLY A 209 -3.86 -6.70 17.47
C GLY A 209 -3.14 -7.70 18.38
N ILE A 210 -2.92 -8.93 17.91
CA ILE A 210 -2.14 -9.95 18.64
C ILE A 210 -0.69 -9.49 18.79
N LEU A 211 -0.04 -9.10 17.70
CA LEU A 211 1.35 -8.61 17.69
C LEU A 211 1.51 -7.38 18.60
N LEU A 212 0.62 -6.38 18.46
CA LEU A 212 0.66 -5.16 19.24
C LEU A 212 0.44 -5.38 20.74
N LYS A 213 -0.32 -6.42 21.14
CA LYS A 213 -0.57 -6.71 22.57
C LYS A 213 0.50 -7.60 23.20
N ARG A 214 1.06 -8.54 22.43
CA ARG A 214 1.92 -9.61 22.97
C ARG A 214 3.41 -9.40 22.69
N THR A 215 3.76 -8.48 21.80
CA THR A 215 5.14 -8.33 21.34
C THR A 215 5.62 -6.87 21.37
N GLN A 216 6.93 -6.72 21.58
CA GLN A 216 7.66 -5.51 21.26
C GLN A 216 8.07 -5.64 19.80
N ILE A 217 7.41 -4.91 18.92
CA ILE A 217 7.78 -4.87 17.51
C ILE A 217 9.06 -4.04 17.42
N CYS A 218 10.12 -4.65 16.89
CA CYS A 218 11.41 -4.01 16.74
C CYS A 218 11.53 -3.32 15.39
N PHE A 219 11.11 -4.02 14.32
CA PHE A 219 11.33 -3.58 12.95
C PHE A 219 10.19 -3.99 12.04
N ILE A 220 9.79 -3.10 11.13
CA ILE A 220 8.93 -3.41 9.99
C ILE A 220 9.50 -2.74 8.74
N ALA A 221 9.82 -3.54 7.72
CA ALA A 221 10.22 -3.02 6.42
C ALA A 221 9.27 -3.45 5.31
N ARG A 222 8.80 -2.51 4.49
CA ARG A 222 8.10 -2.81 3.23
C ARG A 222 9.08 -2.76 2.07
N LEU A 223 9.30 -3.90 1.42
CA LEU A 223 10.29 -4.03 0.35
C LEU A 223 9.69 -3.89 -1.07
N GLY A 224 8.37 -4.08 -1.19
CA GLY A 224 7.64 -3.98 -2.46
C GLY A 224 7.70 -5.26 -3.29
N GLU A 225 7.27 -5.17 -4.56
CA GLU A 225 7.18 -6.31 -5.49
C GLU A 225 8.53 -6.64 -6.16
N LYS A 226 8.61 -7.83 -6.79
CA LYS A 226 9.77 -8.28 -7.60
C LYS A 226 11.08 -8.47 -6.82
N ILE A 227 11.02 -8.47 -5.50
CA ILE A 227 12.14 -8.91 -4.65
C ILE A 227 12.44 -10.40 -4.87
N PHE A 228 11.37 -11.18 -5.03
CA PHE A 228 11.43 -12.60 -5.35
C PHE A 228 11.34 -12.78 -6.87
N PRO A 229 12.26 -13.54 -7.50
CA PRO A 229 12.18 -13.85 -8.92
C PRO A 229 10.82 -14.46 -9.29
N ASN A 230 10.18 -13.98 -10.35
CA ASN A 230 8.91 -14.48 -10.88
C ASN A 230 7.69 -14.38 -9.93
N VAL A 231 7.80 -13.65 -8.82
CA VAL A 231 6.69 -13.41 -7.88
C VAL A 231 6.33 -11.93 -7.89
N ASN A 232 5.11 -11.62 -8.35
CA ASN A 232 4.59 -10.26 -8.42
C ASN A 232 3.91 -9.79 -7.12
N ARG A 233 4.07 -10.52 -6.01
CA ARG A 233 3.51 -10.14 -4.69
C ARG A 233 4.55 -9.37 -3.89
N ALA A 234 4.13 -8.25 -3.29
CA ALA A 234 4.99 -7.44 -2.44
C ALA A 234 5.26 -8.13 -1.09
N CYS A 235 6.46 -7.92 -0.55
CA CYS A 235 6.85 -8.47 0.74
C CYS A 235 7.20 -7.41 1.81
N VAL A 236 7.08 -7.85 3.05
CA VAL A 236 7.40 -7.15 4.29
C VAL A 236 8.33 -8.02 5.13
N VAL A 237 9.31 -7.40 5.78
CA VAL A 237 10.07 -8.00 6.87
C VAL A 237 9.52 -7.48 8.18
N ILE A 238 9.24 -8.35 9.14
CA ILE A 238 8.87 -7.97 10.50
C ILE A 238 9.76 -8.68 11.50
N ILE A 239 10.29 -7.94 12.48
CA ILE A 239 11.07 -8.49 13.60
C ILE A 239 10.42 -8.05 14.90
N CYS A 240 10.17 -9.00 15.78
CA CYS A 240 9.57 -8.77 17.09
C CYS A 240 10.38 -9.46 18.18
N LYS A 241 10.36 -8.87 19.37
CA LYS A 241 10.69 -9.56 20.62
C LYS A 241 9.41 -10.08 21.27
N ASN A 242 9.41 -11.35 21.65
CA ASN A 242 8.26 -12.03 22.27
C ASN A 242 8.09 -11.61 23.74
N THR A 243 7.62 -10.39 23.96
CA THR A 243 7.33 -9.79 25.27
C THR A 243 6.34 -8.67 25.08
N SER A 244 5.40 -8.46 26.00
CA SER A 244 4.46 -7.33 25.92
C SER A 244 5.20 -5.98 25.78
N PRO A 245 4.65 -5.04 24.98
CA PRO A 245 5.28 -3.75 24.79
C PRO A 245 5.18 -2.87 26.04
N THR A 246 6.11 -1.93 26.13
CA THR A 246 6.02 -0.78 27.04
C THR A 246 5.54 0.45 26.27
N GLU A 247 5.07 1.48 26.96
CA GLU A 247 4.67 2.76 26.33
C GLU A 247 5.82 3.43 25.55
N LYS A 248 7.07 3.12 25.92
CA LYS A 248 8.28 3.63 25.29
C LYS A 248 8.75 2.80 24.10
N ASN A 249 8.02 1.75 23.70
CA ASN A 249 8.47 0.88 22.61
C ASN A 249 8.46 1.64 21.27
N ILE A 250 9.62 1.70 20.63
CA ILE A 250 9.82 2.32 19.33
C ILE A 250 10.06 1.23 18.28
N VAL A 251 9.38 1.36 17.15
CA VAL A 251 9.49 0.50 15.98
C VAL A 251 10.34 1.20 14.92
N ASP A 252 11.38 0.53 14.45
CA ASP A 252 12.12 0.97 13.27
C ASP A 252 11.34 0.61 12.01
N CYS A 253 11.05 1.61 11.18
CA CYS A 253 10.20 1.52 10.01
C CYS A 253 10.99 1.88 8.76
N PHE A 254 10.94 1.02 7.75
CA PHE A 254 11.68 1.19 6.49
C PHE A 254 10.77 0.91 5.28
N ARG A 255 10.78 1.82 4.32
CA ARG A 255 10.16 1.60 3.01
C ARG A 255 11.24 1.63 1.94
N LEU A 256 11.42 0.52 1.23
CA LEU A 256 12.33 0.47 0.09
C LEU A 256 11.65 1.10 -1.13
N SER A 257 12.22 2.21 -1.63
CA SER A 257 11.75 2.86 -2.85
C SER A 257 11.93 1.97 -4.07
N SER A 258 11.11 2.14 -5.11
CA SER A 258 11.29 1.41 -6.38
C SER A 258 12.66 1.69 -7.03
N LYS A 259 13.19 2.91 -6.89
CA LYS A 259 14.52 3.31 -7.38
C LYS A 259 15.64 2.54 -6.69
N ASP A 260 15.62 2.48 -5.36
CA ASP A 260 16.65 1.80 -4.58
C ASP A 260 16.52 0.28 -4.69
N ARG A 261 15.30 -0.25 -4.80
CA ARG A 261 15.07 -1.66 -5.12
C ARG A 261 15.77 -2.05 -6.43
N ASN A 262 15.61 -1.26 -7.49
CA ASN A 262 16.28 -1.53 -8.77
C ASN A 262 17.82 -1.50 -8.63
N LYS A 263 18.37 -0.56 -7.85
CA LYS A 263 19.81 -0.55 -7.56
C LYS A 263 20.27 -1.80 -6.80
N ILE A 264 19.50 -2.27 -5.82
CA ILE A 264 19.81 -3.50 -5.06
C ILE A 264 19.81 -4.73 -5.95
N LEU A 265 18.79 -4.87 -6.82
CA LEU A 265 18.69 -5.95 -7.78
C LEU A 265 19.89 -5.96 -8.75
N ASN A 266 20.34 -4.78 -9.18
CA ASN A 266 21.51 -4.60 -10.04
C ASN A 266 22.86 -4.64 -9.28
N GLY A 267 22.87 -4.87 -7.96
CA GLY A 267 24.09 -4.95 -7.16
C GLY A 267 24.80 -3.61 -6.91
N MET A 268 24.16 -2.48 -7.19
CA MET A 268 24.70 -1.13 -6.97
C MET A 268 24.42 -0.57 -5.57
N LEU A 269 23.59 -1.25 -4.78
CA LEU A 269 23.19 -0.83 -3.44
C LEU A 269 22.87 -2.07 -2.60
N THR A 270 23.06 -2.01 -1.29
CA THR A 270 22.63 -3.03 -0.34
C THR A 270 21.35 -2.62 0.40
N PHE A 271 20.61 -3.59 0.95
CA PHE A 271 19.46 -3.29 1.81
C PHE A 271 19.84 -2.42 3.02
N THR A 272 21.02 -2.65 3.62
CA THR A 272 21.52 -1.90 4.78
C THR A 272 21.77 -0.43 4.45
N GLU A 273 22.36 -0.13 3.28
CA GLU A 273 22.59 1.26 2.84
C GLU A 273 21.28 1.98 2.55
N ALA A 274 20.34 1.30 1.88
CA ALA A 274 19.01 1.85 1.60
C ALA A 274 18.23 2.17 2.90
N GLU A 275 18.27 1.25 3.86
CA GLU A 275 17.65 1.43 5.17
C GLU A 275 18.27 2.60 5.94
N THR A 276 19.60 2.67 6.00
CA THR A 276 20.31 3.74 6.74
C THR A 276 19.90 5.14 6.27
N THR A 277 19.57 5.27 4.98
CA THR A 277 19.21 6.54 4.36
C THR A 277 17.74 6.93 4.60
N SER A 278 16.84 5.96 4.77
CA SER A 278 15.39 6.19 4.66
C SER A 278 14.54 5.64 5.80
N ALA A 279 15.14 4.84 6.70
CA ALA A 279 14.46 4.34 7.88
C ALA A 279 14.12 5.48 8.85
N HIS A 280 13.04 5.30 9.59
CA HIS A 280 12.60 6.22 10.62
C HIS A 280 11.99 5.46 11.78
N LYS A 281 11.75 6.16 12.88
CA LYS A 281 11.24 5.58 14.13
C LYS A 281 9.78 5.95 14.32
N VAL A 282 8.98 4.99 14.79
CA VAL A 282 7.56 5.18 15.09
C VAL A 282 7.23 4.58 16.46
N PRO A 283 6.56 5.30 17.39
CA PRO A 283 6.08 4.69 18.62
C PRO A 283 5.07 3.59 18.35
N GLN A 284 5.24 2.39 18.94
CA GLN A 284 4.30 1.29 18.75
C GLN A 284 2.88 1.66 19.21
N GLU A 285 2.76 2.54 20.21
CA GLU A 285 1.49 3.05 20.72
C GLU A 285 0.65 3.74 19.62
N ARG A 286 1.29 4.32 18.60
CA ARG A 286 0.59 4.92 17.46
C ARG A 286 -0.22 3.89 16.68
N PHE A 287 0.33 2.69 16.48
CA PHE A 287 -0.38 1.60 15.82
C PHE A 287 -1.52 1.05 16.70
N ILE A 288 -1.41 1.16 18.02
CA ILE A 288 -2.48 0.76 18.95
C ILE A 288 -3.66 1.73 18.87
N LYS A 289 -3.38 3.03 18.80
CA LYS A 289 -4.40 4.10 18.84
C LYS A 289 -5.09 4.37 17.50
N ASN A 290 -4.50 3.97 16.37
CA ASN A 290 -5.08 4.26 15.06
C ASN A 290 -6.20 3.27 14.68
N SER A 291 -7.05 3.67 13.74
CA SER A 291 -8.18 2.85 13.27
C SER A 291 -7.68 1.55 12.62
N TYR A 292 -8.32 0.43 12.98
CA TYR A 292 -7.97 -0.93 12.52
C TYR A 292 -6.55 -1.38 12.87
N GLN A 293 -5.91 -0.73 13.85
CA GLN A 293 -4.56 -1.08 14.33
C GLN A 293 -3.53 -1.16 13.19
N ARG A 294 -3.58 -0.23 12.25
CA ARG A 294 -2.78 -0.23 11.01
C ARG A 294 -1.30 -0.01 11.31
N PHE A 295 -0.44 -0.77 10.65
CA PHE A 295 0.99 -0.47 10.57
C PHE A 295 1.22 0.58 9.48
N ASP A 296 1.00 1.85 9.80
CA ASP A 296 1.19 3.00 8.90
C ASP A 296 2.67 3.43 8.83
N ILE A 297 3.53 2.46 8.55
CA ILE A 297 5.00 2.56 8.58
C ILE A 297 5.59 3.53 7.55
N ASP A 298 4.79 3.98 6.58
CA ASP A 298 5.22 4.92 5.53
C ASP A 298 5.11 6.39 5.98
N LEU A 299 4.45 6.63 7.12
CA LEU A 299 4.13 7.97 7.61
C LEU A 299 5.07 8.33 8.77
N LYS A 300 5.96 9.29 8.54
CA LYS A 300 6.95 9.79 9.51
C LYS A 300 6.29 10.65 10.59
N GLU A 301 6.97 10.82 11.74
CA GLU A 301 6.45 11.66 12.84
C GLU A 301 6.33 13.14 12.42
N SER A 302 7.31 13.66 11.68
CA SER A 302 7.29 15.01 11.12
C SER A 302 6.07 15.25 10.23
N GLU A 303 5.71 14.26 9.41
CA GLU A 303 4.55 14.28 8.52
C GLU A 303 3.24 14.18 9.29
N THR A 304 3.21 13.38 10.36
CA THR A 304 2.05 13.25 11.26
C THR A 304 1.69 14.59 11.88
N ASN A 305 2.67 15.41 12.24
CA ASN A 305 2.43 16.75 12.79
C ASN A 305 1.75 17.69 11.79
N ILE A 306 2.07 17.55 10.50
CA ILE A 306 1.40 18.31 9.44
C ILE A 306 -0.02 17.79 9.24
N LEU A 307 -0.22 16.46 9.18
CA LEU A 307 -1.55 15.85 9.09
C LEU A 307 -2.45 16.27 10.26
N LYS A 308 -1.92 16.47 11.47
CA LYS A 308 -2.68 17.01 12.60
C LYS A 308 -3.20 18.41 12.32
N LYS A 309 -2.46 19.29 11.64
CA LYS A 309 -2.93 20.64 11.27
C LYS A 309 -4.14 20.59 10.35
N PHE A 310 -4.12 19.69 9.38
CA PHE A 310 -5.25 19.41 8.51
C PHE A 310 -6.45 18.81 9.24
N LYS A 311 -6.22 17.89 10.20
CA LYS A 311 -7.27 17.22 10.96
C LYS A 311 -7.85 18.04 12.12
N LYS A 312 -7.37 19.27 12.35
CA LYS A 312 -8.00 20.22 13.30
C LYS A 312 -9.39 20.67 12.84
N PHE A 313 -9.71 20.47 11.57
CA PHE A 313 -10.98 20.87 11.00
C PHE A 313 -11.90 19.66 10.92
N ASP A 314 -13.10 19.77 11.50
CA ASP A 314 -14.07 18.67 11.57
C ASP A 314 -14.83 18.46 10.25
N LYS A 315 -14.82 19.46 9.37
CA LYS A 315 -15.50 19.41 8.08
C LYS A 315 -14.55 18.95 6.97
N THR A 316 -15.12 18.29 5.99
CA THR A 316 -14.44 17.87 4.76
C THR A 316 -15.10 18.47 3.53
N LEU A 317 -14.50 18.31 2.36
CA LEU A 317 -15.10 18.72 1.09
C LEU A 317 -16.49 18.10 0.88
N ALA A 318 -16.78 16.92 1.45
CA ALA A 318 -18.10 16.29 1.41
C ALA A 318 -19.22 17.18 2.00
N SER A 319 -18.89 18.14 2.87
CA SER A 319 -19.87 19.05 3.48
C SER A 319 -20.35 20.18 2.56
N VAL A 320 -19.64 20.41 1.45
CA VAL A 320 -19.89 21.53 0.51
C VAL A 320 -19.93 21.08 -0.94
N LEU A 321 -19.32 19.94 -1.28
CA LEU A 321 -19.28 19.37 -2.62
C LEU A 321 -19.95 17.99 -2.67
N SER A 322 -20.68 17.77 -3.76
CA SER A 322 -21.17 16.46 -4.18
C SER A 322 -20.30 15.94 -5.33
N SER A 323 -20.26 14.61 -5.51
CA SER A 323 -19.48 13.97 -6.57
C SER A 323 -20.30 12.92 -7.32
N THR A 324 -20.15 12.88 -8.64
CA THR A 324 -20.71 11.85 -9.51
C THR A 324 -19.72 11.50 -10.62
N ARG A 325 -20.04 10.46 -11.41
CA ARG A 325 -19.25 10.04 -12.58
C ARG A 325 -19.90 10.49 -13.87
N GLY A 326 -19.09 10.62 -14.92
CA GLY A 326 -19.58 10.81 -16.28
C GLY A 326 -20.30 9.60 -16.87
N VAL A 327 -20.42 9.59 -18.20
CA VAL A 327 -21.06 8.53 -18.96
C VAL A 327 -20.29 7.22 -18.78
N GLU A 328 -21.00 6.11 -18.56
CA GLU A 328 -20.41 4.77 -18.35
C GLU A 328 -19.87 4.17 -19.66
N LEU A 329 -18.82 4.79 -20.22
CA LEU A 329 -18.21 4.44 -21.50
C LEU A 329 -16.68 4.49 -21.44
N GLY A 330 -16.04 3.65 -22.26
CA GLY A 330 -14.61 3.73 -22.54
C GLY A 330 -14.25 4.95 -23.39
N ARG A 331 -12.95 5.27 -23.48
CA ARG A 331 -12.43 6.41 -24.28
C ARG A 331 -12.80 6.32 -25.76
N SER A 332 -12.87 5.11 -26.31
CA SER A 332 -13.19 4.88 -27.72
C SER A 332 -14.67 5.08 -28.04
N GLY A 333 -15.56 5.09 -27.03
CA GLY A 333 -17.01 5.20 -27.26
C GLY A 333 -17.62 4.00 -27.97
N MET A 334 -16.91 2.86 -27.99
CA MET A 334 -17.38 1.64 -28.63
C MET A 334 -18.57 1.05 -27.86
N ILE A 335 -19.64 0.78 -28.61
CA ILE A 335 -20.87 0.21 -28.12
C ILE A 335 -21.28 -0.97 -29.00
N CYS A 336 -22.02 -1.91 -28.41
CA CYS A 336 -22.57 -3.09 -29.07
C CYS A 336 -24.09 -3.11 -28.95
N GLN A 337 -24.78 -3.65 -29.95
CA GLN A 337 -26.23 -3.70 -30.00
C GLN A 337 -26.76 -5.03 -29.46
N CYS A 338 -27.77 -4.98 -28.59
CA CYS A 338 -28.47 -6.18 -28.14
C CYS A 338 -29.30 -6.79 -29.28
N ASN A 339 -29.08 -8.07 -29.58
CA ASN A 339 -29.81 -8.78 -30.64
C ASN A 339 -31.31 -8.97 -30.36
N ASN A 340 -31.75 -8.80 -29.10
CA ASN A 340 -33.16 -9.00 -28.72
C ASN A 340 -34.01 -7.72 -28.75
N CYS A 341 -33.49 -6.58 -28.29
CA CYS A 341 -34.27 -5.34 -28.18
C CYS A 341 -33.67 -4.15 -28.93
N SER A 342 -32.57 -4.39 -29.66
CA SER A 342 -31.84 -3.40 -30.48
C SER A 342 -31.30 -2.19 -29.70
N SER A 343 -31.33 -2.23 -28.36
CA SER A 343 -30.74 -1.21 -27.50
C SER A 343 -29.23 -1.41 -27.40
N TRP A 344 -28.50 -0.34 -27.15
CA TRP A 344 -27.04 -0.35 -27.15
C TRP A 344 -26.48 -0.49 -25.73
N SER A 345 -25.30 -1.08 -25.61
CA SER A 345 -24.55 -1.19 -24.36
C SER A 345 -23.06 -0.91 -24.60
N PRO A 346 -22.33 -0.39 -23.59
CA PRO A 346 -20.87 -0.28 -23.67
C PRO A 346 -20.24 -1.61 -24.06
N LEU A 347 -19.27 -1.56 -24.99
CA LEU A 347 -18.57 -2.78 -25.40
C LEU A 347 -17.78 -3.37 -24.22
N SER A 348 -17.97 -4.67 -23.98
CA SER A 348 -17.26 -5.46 -22.96
C SER A 348 -16.45 -6.57 -23.63
N GLU A 349 -15.33 -6.94 -23.03
CA GLU A 349 -14.52 -8.10 -23.46
C GLU A 349 -15.09 -9.44 -22.95
N GLN A 350 -16.13 -9.41 -22.12
CA GLN A 350 -16.82 -10.60 -21.63
C GLN A 350 -17.60 -11.28 -22.75
N GLU A 351 -17.65 -12.62 -22.73
CA GLU A 351 -18.38 -13.40 -23.75
C GLU A 351 -19.90 -13.26 -23.62
N LYS A 352 -20.40 -12.90 -22.44
CA LYS A 352 -21.82 -12.77 -22.11
C LYS A 352 -22.04 -11.57 -21.20
N ILE A 353 -23.00 -10.71 -21.54
CA ILE A 353 -23.45 -9.60 -20.69
C ILE A 353 -24.98 -9.53 -20.65
N ILE A 354 -25.53 -8.96 -19.59
CA ILE A 354 -26.96 -8.71 -19.43
C ILE A 354 -27.31 -7.35 -20.03
N CYS A 355 -28.28 -7.30 -20.95
CA CYS A 355 -28.77 -6.05 -21.51
C CYS A 355 -29.54 -5.25 -20.45
N SER A 356 -29.10 -4.03 -20.15
CA SER A 356 -29.75 -3.13 -19.18
C SER A 356 -31.18 -2.72 -19.55
N SER A 357 -31.58 -2.87 -20.81
CA SER A 357 -32.91 -2.47 -21.29
C SER A 357 -33.94 -3.60 -21.31
N CYS A 358 -33.54 -4.86 -21.54
CA CYS A 358 -34.48 -5.99 -21.65
C CYS A 358 -34.15 -7.18 -20.74
N GLY A 359 -33.05 -7.12 -19.97
CA GLY A 359 -32.63 -8.18 -19.05
C GLY A 359 -32.10 -9.46 -19.70
N LYS A 360 -32.15 -9.59 -21.03
CA LYS A 360 -31.65 -10.78 -21.73
C LYS A 360 -30.13 -10.76 -21.90
N GLU A 361 -29.54 -11.95 -21.84
CA GLU A 361 -28.12 -12.18 -22.11
C GLU A 361 -27.82 -12.08 -23.61
N PHE A 362 -26.69 -11.47 -23.97
CA PHE A 362 -26.16 -11.50 -25.33
C PHE A 362 -24.63 -11.43 -25.35
N ASN A 363 -24.04 -11.81 -26.48
CA ASN A 363 -22.60 -11.77 -26.69
C ASN A 363 -22.18 -10.41 -27.29
N PRO A 364 -21.45 -9.56 -26.55
CA PRO A 364 -21.07 -8.23 -27.03
C PRO A 364 -19.94 -8.29 -28.09
N THR A 365 -19.19 -9.40 -28.15
CA THR A 365 -18.06 -9.56 -29.07
C THR A 365 -18.51 -9.90 -30.49
N THR A 366 -19.67 -10.54 -30.66
CA THR A 366 -20.25 -10.89 -31.98
C THR A 366 -21.37 -9.96 -32.41
N ALA A 367 -21.98 -9.21 -31.47
CA ALA A 367 -23.01 -8.22 -31.76
C ALA A 367 -22.51 -7.09 -32.69
N PRO A 368 -23.41 -6.44 -33.46
CA PRO A 368 -23.09 -5.24 -34.23
C PRO A 368 -22.48 -4.14 -33.36
N LYS A 369 -21.42 -3.49 -33.86
CA LYS A 369 -20.65 -2.49 -33.10
C LYS A 369 -20.58 -1.17 -33.84
N LYS A 370 -20.53 -0.07 -33.09
CA LYS A 370 -20.18 1.26 -33.62
C LYS A 370 -19.52 2.12 -32.54
N SER A 371 -18.89 3.20 -32.95
CA SER A 371 -18.47 4.26 -32.04
C SER A 371 -19.53 5.36 -31.98
N ILE A 372 -19.73 5.93 -30.80
CA ILE A 372 -20.52 7.16 -30.60
C ILE A 372 -19.67 8.35 -30.14
N ILE A 373 -18.35 8.19 -30.20
CA ILE A 373 -17.36 9.24 -29.94
C ILE A 373 -16.59 9.52 -31.23
N SER A 374 -16.45 10.79 -31.57
CA SER A 374 -15.77 11.29 -32.76
C SER A 374 -14.72 12.35 -32.42
N LYS A 375 -13.72 12.54 -33.28
CA LYS A 375 -12.79 13.68 -33.20
C LYS A 375 -13.46 14.97 -33.68
N ASP A 376 -14.29 14.85 -34.71
CA ASP A 376 -15.01 15.96 -35.31
C ASP A 376 -16.42 16.07 -34.75
N LYS A 377 -16.96 17.30 -34.75
CA LYS A 377 -18.34 17.55 -34.36
C LYS A 377 -19.29 16.83 -35.32
N ILE A 378 -20.22 16.06 -34.76
CA ILE A 378 -21.24 15.33 -35.52
C ILE A 378 -22.64 15.76 -35.10
N GLN A 379 -23.64 15.38 -35.88
CA GLN A 379 -25.04 15.69 -35.58
C GLN A 379 -25.45 15.12 -34.21
N LEU A 380 -26.14 15.94 -33.40
CA LEU A 380 -26.57 15.61 -32.04
C LEU A 380 -25.41 15.23 -31.09
N SER A 381 -24.22 15.77 -31.32
CA SER A 381 -23.08 15.62 -30.40
C SER A 381 -22.80 16.84 -29.55
N VAL A 382 -22.22 16.58 -28.38
CA VAL A 382 -21.71 17.59 -27.45
C VAL A 382 -20.20 17.39 -27.20
N PRO A 383 -19.46 18.44 -26.79
CA PRO A 383 -18.05 18.33 -26.46
C PRO A 383 -17.80 17.27 -25.38
N PHE A 384 -16.75 16.48 -25.56
CA PHE A 384 -16.40 15.36 -24.71
C PHE A 384 -14.94 15.40 -24.28
N ILE A 385 -14.72 15.27 -22.98
CA ILE A 385 -13.40 15.28 -22.36
C ILE A 385 -13.16 13.97 -21.60
N THR A 386 -11.94 13.45 -21.70
CA THR A 386 -11.52 12.21 -21.03
C THR A 386 -10.38 12.47 -20.08
N GLY A 387 -10.10 11.53 -19.16
CA GLY A 387 -9.02 11.70 -18.18
C GLY A 387 -7.64 12.01 -18.79
N GLY A 388 -7.38 11.61 -20.04
CA GLY A 388 -6.13 11.92 -20.74
C GLY A 388 -5.99 13.40 -21.15
N ASN A 389 -7.09 14.14 -21.25
CA ASN A 389 -7.12 15.55 -21.60
C ASN A 389 -6.87 16.47 -20.40
N LEU A 390 -7.05 15.96 -19.18
CA LEU A 390 -6.92 16.75 -17.95
C LEU A 390 -5.44 16.95 -17.60
N ARG A 391 -5.08 18.19 -17.29
CA ARG A 391 -3.83 18.64 -16.66
C ARG A 391 -4.18 19.52 -15.47
N ARG A 392 -3.22 19.82 -14.60
CA ARG A 392 -3.46 20.70 -13.44
C ARG A 392 -3.97 22.06 -13.93
N TYR A 393 -5.17 22.44 -13.48
CA TYR A 393 -5.95 23.64 -13.85
C TYR A 393 -6.55 23.71 -15.26
N VAL A 394 -6.01 23.03 -16.27
CA VAL A 394 -6.49 23.12 -17.66
C VAL A 394 -6.85 21.76 -18.25
N GLY A 395 -7.91 21.72 -19.05
CA GLY A 395 -8.24 20.57 -19.87
C GLY A 395 -9.20 20.95 -20.96
N ARG A 396 -8.83 20.67 -22.21
CA ARG A 396 -9.65 21.01 -23.39
C ARG A 396 -10.29 19.76 -23.95
N PRO A 397 -11.60 19.78 -24.27
CA PRO A 397 -12.24 18.67 -24.96
C PRO A 397 -11.57 18.49 -26.33
N SER A 398 -11.29 17.25 -26.70
CA SER A 398 -10.70 16.90 -27.99
C SER A 398 -11.56 15.93 -28.79
N LEU A 399 -12.78 15.68 -28.31
CA LEU A 399 -13.70 14.68 -28.81
C LEU A 399 -15.13 15.21 -28.71
N TRP A 400 -16.04 14.54 -29.39
CA TRP A 400 -17.48 14.81 -29.39
C TRP A 400 -18.23 13.49 -29.13
N ILE A 401 -19.22 13.51 -28.25
CA ILE A 401 -20.07 12.34 -27.96
C ILE A 401 -21.47 12.55 -28.54
N LYS A 402 -21.95 11.61 -29.35
CA LYS A 402 -23.32 11.60 -29.85
C LYS A 402 -24.29 11.26 -28.73
N LEU A 403 -25.35 12.05 -28.60
CA LEU A 403 -26.44 11.85 -27.63
C LEU A 403 -27.61 11.09 -28.25
N GLY A 404 -28.58 10.71 -27.39
CA GLY A 404 -29.85 10.09 -27.83
C GLY A 404 -29.72 8.62 -28.26
N VAL A 405 -28.60 7.95 -27.98
CA VAL A 405 -28.42 6.54 -28.33
C VAL A 405 -29.13 5.66 -27.29
N LYS A 406 -30.21 5.01 -27.72
CA LYS A 406 -31.04 4.13 -26.87
C LYS A 406 -30.19 3.09 -26.14
N GLY A 407 -30.33 3.03 -24.81
CA GLY A 407 -29.63 2.08 -23.94
C GLY A 407 -28.34 2.61 -23.29
N ILE A 408 -27.80 3.75 -23.75
CA ILE A 408 -26.61 4.37 -23.15
C ILE A 408 -27.02 5.28 -21.98
N ASN A 409 -26.37 5.10 -20.83
CA ASN A 409 -26.61 5.92 -19.64
C ASN A 409 -25.77 7.20 -19.67
N TYR A 410 -26.31 8.25 -20.27
CA TYR A 410 -25.65 9.56 -20.36
C TYR A 410 -25.65 10.36 -19.06
N LYS A 411 -26.34 9.94 -17.99
CA LYS A 411 -26.72 10.79 -16.84
C LYS A 411 -27.58 12.01 -17.25
N PRO A 412 -28.33 12.64 -16.31
CA PRO A 412 -29.12 13.83 -16.62
C PRO A 412 -28.26 15.00 -17.09
N GLU A 413 -28.75 15.81 -18.04
CA GLU A 413 -28.01 16.98 -18.58
C GLU A 413 -27.57 17.95 -17.47
N SER A 414 -28.39 18.13 -16.44
CA SER A 414 -28.07 18.94 -15.26
C SER A 414 -26.77 18.52 -14.56
N THR A 415 -26.33 17.27 -14.72
CA THR A 415 -25.03 16.77 -14.22
C THR A 415 -23.86 17.49 -14.88
N TYR A 416 -23.98 17.84 -16.15
CA TYR A 416 -22.89 18.42 -16.95
C TYR A 416 -22.94 19.95 -16.99
N LYS A 417 -24.00 20.59 -16.49
CA LYS A 417 -24.05 22.06 -16.41
C LYS A 417 -22.90 22.65 -15.61
N SER A 418 -22.29 23.70 -16.12
CA SER A 418 -21.20 24.45 -15.52
C SER A 418 -21.74 25.48 -14.49
N PRO A 419 -20.87 26.04 -13.62
CA PRO A 419 -19.48 25.62 -13.40
C PRO A 419 -19.41 24.27 -12.67
N LYS A 420 -18.38 23.46 -12.98
CA LYS A 420 -18.15 22.17 -12.31
C LYS A 420 -16.67 21.81 -12.26
N ILE A 421 -16.23 21.15 -11.19
CA ILE A 421 -14.85 20.65 -11.09
C ILE A 421 -14.80 19.26 -11.72
N LEU A 422 -13.79 19.01 -12.55
CA LEU A 422 -13.53 17.70 -13.13
C LEU A 422 -12.23 17.14 -12.56
N VAL A 423 -12.28 15.94 -11.97
CA VAL A 423 -11.11 15.28 -11.36
C VAL A 423 -10.81 13.97 -12.07
N ARG A 424 -9.55 13.77 -12.45
CA ARG A 424 -9.10 12.53 -13.09
C ARG A 424 -9.07 11.38 -12.08
N LYS A 425 -9.71 10.24 -12.40
CA LYS A 425 -9.73 9.03 -11.55
C LYS A 425 -8.41 8.24 -11.59
N THR A 426 -7.78 8.14 -12.77
CA THR A 426 -6.68 7.21 -13.02
C THR A 426 -5.31 7.89 -12.92
N GLY A 427 -4.36 7.24 -12.27
CA GLY A 427 -3.01 7.77 -12.05
C GLY A 427 -2.72 8.00 -10.56
N VAL A 428 -1.51 8.44 -10.27
CA VAL A 428 -1.06 8.79 -8.90
C VAL A 428 -1.12 10.31 -8.74
N GLY A 429 -1.57 10.77 -7.58
CA GLY A 429 -1.79 12.19 -7.29
C GLY A 429 -3.17 12.68 -7.73
N ILE A 430 -3.35 14.00 -7.75
CA ILE A 430 -4.61 14.65 -8.06
C ILE A 430 -4.44 15.59 -9.24
N THR A 431 -5.33 15.46 -10.23
CA THR A 431 -5.41 16.37 -11.37
C THR A 431 -6.84 16.81 -11.52
N ALA A 432 -7.06 18.11 -11.37
CA ALA A 432 -8.38 18.69 -11.49
C ALA A 432 -8.39 19.97 -12.33
N ILE A 433 -9.53 20.22 -12.95
CA ILE A 433 -9.83 21.44 -13.71
C ILE A 433 -11.17 22.01 -13.26
N LEU A 434 -11.39 23.29 -13.53
CA LEU A 434 -12.70 23.92 -13.41
C LEU A 434 -13.27 24.14 -14.80
N ASP A 435 -14.38 23.47 -15.10
CA ASP A 435 -15.06 23.55 -16.39
C ASP A 435 -16.17 24.61 -16.38
N TYR A 436 -16.16 25.46 -17.41
CA TYR A 436 -17.17 26.48 -17.70
C TYR A 436 -18.00 26.18 -18.97
N ASN A 437 -17.72 25.08 -19.67
CA ASN A 437 -18.17 24.84 -21.05
C ASN A 437 -19.13 23.65 -21.20
N ASP A 438 -19.84 23.28 -20.12
CA ASP A 438 -20.84 22.21 -20.10
C ASP A 438 -20.34 20.84 -20.65
N VAL A 439 -19.02 20.59 -20.61
CA VAL A 439 -18.44 19.44 -21.31
C VAL A 439 -18.88 18.12 -20.70
N TYR A 440 -19.14 17.12 -21.55
CA TYR A 440 -19.46 15.77 -21.12
C TYR A 440 -18.17 14.99 -20.85
N THR A 441 -18.25 14.02 -19.93
CA THR A 441 -17.10 13.20 -19.53
C THR A 441 -17.44 11.72 -19.48
N ASN A 442 -16.45 10.85 -19.42
CA ASN A 442 -16.65 9.43 -19.11
C ASN A 442 -16.46 9.10 -17.62
N GLN A 443 -16.78 7.86 -17.26
CA GLN A 443 -16.70 7.31 -15.90
C GLN A 443 -15.32 7.38 -15.22
N VAL A 444 -14.23 7.69 -15.96
CA VAL A 444 -12.88 7.89 -15.39
C VAL A 444 -12.56 9.35 -15.07
N VAL A 445 -13.55 10.24 -15.18
CA VAL A 445 -13.50 11.62 -14.73
C VAL A 445 -14.66 11.86 -13.78
N TYR A 446 -14.35 12.22 -12.54
CA TYR A 446 -15.35 12.61 -11.56
C TYR A 446 -15.80 14.05 -11.80
N ILE A 447 -17.08 14.29 -11.57
CA ILE A 447 -17.71 15.60 -11.66
C ILE A 447 -18.05 16.01 -10.22
N LEU A 448 -17.48 17.13 -9.78
CA LEU A 448 -17.73 17.71 -8.47
C LEU A 448 -18.51 19.02 -8.62
N LYS A 449 -19.56 19.17 -7.83
CA LYS A 449 -20.45 20.33 -7.82
C LYS A 449 -20.74 20.78 -6.41
N ASN A 450 -21.07 22.06 -6.24
CA ASN A 450 -21.60 22.54 -4.97
C ASN A 450 -22.86 21.76 -4.60
N ILE A 451 -23.00 21.44 -3.31
CA ILE A 451 -24.29 21.03 -2.76
C ILE A 451 -25.23 22.24 -2.86
N PRO A 452 -26.50 22.06 -3.26
CA PRO A 452 -27.47 23.15 -3.27
C PRO A 452 -27.45 23.94 -1.95
N GLU A 453 -27.61 25.27 -2.04
CA GLU A 453 -27.62 26.21 -0.89
C GLU A 453 -26.29 26.38 -0.12
N LYS A 454 -25.21 25.70 -0.52
CA LYS A 454 -23.86 25.91 0.03
C LYS A 454 -23.04 26.90 -0.81
N GLU A 455 -21.87 27.24 -0.27
CA GLU A 455 -20.93 28.20 -0.84
C GLU A 455 -20.62 27.91 -2.32
N LYS A 456 -20.71 28.95 -3.17
CA LYS A 456 -20.78 28.79 -4.63
C LYS A 456 -19.43 28.89 -5.35
N ASN A 457 -18.33 29.12 -4.64
CA ASN A 457 -17.05 29.49 -5.23
C ASN A 457 -16.17 28.28 -5.56
N LEU A 458 -16.44 27.61 -6.69
CA LEU A 458 -15.64 26.47 -7.15
C LEU A 458 -14.17 26.84 -7.45
N GLU A 459 -13.87 28.12 -7.71
CA GLU A 459 -12.50 28.62 -7.90
C GLU A 459 -11.65 28.48 -6.63
N PHE A 460 -12.24 28.63 -5.46
CA PHE A 460 -11.55 28.37 -4.20
C PHE A 460 -11.24 26.88 -4.04
N PHE A 461 -12.24 26.03 -4.25
CA PHE A 461 -12.07 24.57 -4.09
C PHE A 461 -11.07 23.98 -5.08
N ILE A 462 -11.02 24.47 -6.32
CA ILE A 462 -10.00 24.00 -7.28
C ILE A 462 -8.58 24.43 -6.86
N GLY A 463 -8.42 25.60 -6.24
CA GLY A 463 -7.15 26.04 -5.65
C GLY A 463 -6.69 25.11 -4.52
N LEU A 464 -7.61 24.70 -3.65
CA LEU A 464 -7.34 23.68 -2.63
C LEU A 464 -6.97 22.33 -3.25
N ILE A 465 -7.82 21.79 -4.13
CA ILE A 465 -7.69 20.48 -4.77
C ILE A 465 -6.35 20.32 -5.50
N ASN A 466 -5.90 21.37 -6.21
CA ASN A 466 -4.64 21.34 -6.95
C ASN A 466 -3.42 21.78 -6.12
N SER A 467 -3.54 22.04 -4.82
CA SER A 467 -2.41 22.47 -3.98
C SER A 467 -1.45 21.32 -3.64
N ARG A 468 -0.19 21.67 -3.39
CA ARG A 468 0.85 20.77 -2.85
C ARG A 468 0.48 20.31 -1.45
N ALA A 469 -0.16 21.18 -0.66
CA ALA A 469 -0.73 20.86 0.63
C ALA A 469 -1.74 19.69 0.58
N TYR A 470 -2.70 19.72 -0.34
CA TYR A 470 -3.67 18.62 -0.49
C TYR A 470 -3.09 17.38 -1.14
N TYR A 471 -2.15 17.53 -2.08
CA TYR A 471 -1.37 16.40 -2.58
C TYR A 471 -0.70 15.66 -1.42
N PHE A 472 0.03 16.38 -0.56
CA PHE A 472 0.68 15.81 0.62
C PHE A 472 -0.32 15.10 1.54
N TYR A 473 -1.43 15.76 1.88
CA TYR A 473 -2.46 15.16 2.74
C TYR A 473 -2.99 13.86 2.16
N LEU A 474 -3.29 13.84 0.86
CA LEU A 474 -3.80 12.67 0.15
C LEU A 474 -2.80 11.51 0.20
N VAL A 475 -1.55 11.73 -0.24
CA VAL A 475 -0.57 10.65 -0.34
C VAL A 475 -0.17 10.10 1.03
N LYS A 476 -0.07 10.96 2.05
CA LYS A 476 0.32 10.55 3.42
C LYS A 476 -0.85 10.00 4.26
N SER A 477 -2.10 10.35 3.94
CA SER A 477 -3.27 9.75 4.62
C SER A 477 -3.65 8.39 4.04
N PHE A 478 -3.49 8.19 2.73
CA PHE A 478 -3.95 6.98 2.05
C PHE A 478 -2.83 6.02 1.62
N GLY A 479 -1.56 6.47 1.61
CA GLY A 479 -0.38 5.62 1.33
C GLY A 479 -0.15 5.37 -0.16
N GLU A 480 -0.54 6.29 -1.02
CA GLU A 480 -0.44 6.21 -2.49
C GLU A 480 0.70 7.09 -3.02
N LEU A 481 1.95 6.66 -2.79
CA LEU A 481 3.17 7.38 -3.24
C LEU A 481 3.75 6.86 -4.57
N GLU A 482 3.30 5.69 -5.05
CA GLU A 482 3.87 5.02 -6.23
C GLU A 482 2.78 4.43 -7.13
N TRP A 483 3.14 4.18 -8.39
CA TRP A 483 2.29 3.43 -9.31
C TRP A 483 2.08 2.00 -8.81
N LYS A 484 0.81 1.60 -8.68
CA LYS A 484 0.39 0.19 -8.56
C LYS A 484 -0.25 -0.23 -9.87
N SER A 485 -0.44 -1.53 -10.11
CA SER A 485 -1.03 -2.05 -11.36
C SER A 485 -2.34 -1.35 -11.78
N HIS A 486 -3.09 -0.77 -10.82
CA HIS A 486 -4.24 0.10 -11.07
C HIS A 486 -4.37 1.20 -9.99
N PRO A 487 -3.67 2.36 -10.09
CA PRO A 487 -3.81 3.43 -9.12
C PRO A 487 -5.07 4.25 -9.45
N TYR A 488 -6.02 4.25 -8.52
CA TYR A 488 -7.28 4.97 -8.65
C TYR A 488 -7.49 5.89 -7.45
N LEU A 489 -7.60 7.18 -7.73
CA LEU A 489 -8.16 8.12 -6.79
C LEU A 489 -9.68 7.86 -6.72
N THR A 490 -10.23 7.68 -5.52
CA THR A 490 -11.65 7.46 -5.30
C THR A 490 -12.38 8.78 -4.98
N GLN A 491 -13.68 8.83 -5.28
CA GLN A 491 -14.52 9.97 -4.91
C GLN A 491 -14.51 10.21 -3.38
N THR A 492 -14.54 9.13 -2.59
CA THR A 492 -14.47 9.19 -1.13
C THR A 492 -13.17 9.82 -0.64
N GLN A 493 -12.02 9.45 -1.21
CA GLN A 493 -10.73 10.07 -0.85
C GLN A 493 -10.75 11.58 -1.13
N ILE A 494 -11.24 12.02 -2.29
CA ILE A 494 -11.32 13.45 -2.64
C ILE A 494 -12.28 14.19 -1.69
N LEU A 495 -13.47 13.64 -1.47
CA LEU A 495 -14.47 14.28 -0.61
C LEU A 495 -14.07 14.25 0.88
N SER A 496 -13.17 13.36 1.29
CA SER A 496 -12.61 13.33 2.65
C SER A 496 -11.50 14.36 2.90
N LEU A 497 -11.09 15.12 1.89
CA LEU A 497 -10.10 16.18 2.05
C LEU A 497 -10.61 17.26 3.04
N PRO A 498 -9.75 17.75 3.94
CA PRO A 498 -10.12 18.60 5.07
C PRO A 498 -10.51 19.99 4.63
N LEU A 499 -11.69 20.48 5.02
CA LEU A 499 -12.16 21.81 4.67
C LEU A 499 -11.70 22.82 5.75
N PRO A 500 -10.94 23.88 5.40
CA PRO A 500 -10.52 24.85 6.40
C PRO A 500 -11.73 25.65 6.91
N ASP A 501 -11.56 26.38 8.02
CA ASP A 501 -12.60 27.31 8.47
C ASP A 501 -12.84 28.37 7.40
N MET A 502 -14.09 28.48 6.94
CA MET A 502 -14.51 29.44 5.93
C MET A 502 -15.23 30.66 6.54
N GLN A 503 -15.51 30.64 7.84
CA GLN A 503 -16.37 31.64 8.48
C GLN A 503 -15.60 32.79 9.13
N SER A 504 -14.35 32.58 9.55
CA SER A 504 -13.54 33.67 10.10
C SER A 504 -13.25 34.76 9.06
N GLU A 505 -13.32 36.03 9.50
CA GLU A 505 -13.07 37.20 8.64
C GLU A 505 -11.69 37.18 7.97
N LYS A 506 -10.68 36.68 8.68
CA LYS A 506 -9.34 36.48 8.12
C LYS A 506 -9.36 35.48 6.96
N ASN A 507 -10.03 34.34 7.12
CA ASN A 507 -10.07 33.31 6.09
C ASN A 507 -10.97 33.71 4.91
N LYS A 508 -12.07 34.43 5.14
CA LYS A 508 -12.89 35.01 4.07
C LYS A 508 -12.07 35.90 3.13
N LYS A 509 -11.19 36.76 3.67
CA LYS A 509 -10.28 37.58 2.85
C LYS A 509 -9.32 36.73 2.01
N ILE A 510 -8.73 35.69 2.62
CA ILE A 510 -7.83 34.76 1.92
C ILE A 510 -8.58 34.01 0.80
N ILE A 511 -9.79 33.51 1.09
CA ILE A 511 -10.64 32.81 0.12
C ILE A 511 -10.97 33.74 -1.05
N GLN A 512 -11.36 34.98 -0.77
CA GLN A 512 -11.67 35.97 -1.80
C GLN A 512 -10.45 36.26 -2.69
N GLU A 513 -9.25 36.39 -2.10
CA GLU A 513 -8.02 36.60 -2.86
C GLU A 513 -7.69 35.41 -3.78
N ILE A 514 -7.89 34.16 -3.32
CA ILE A 514 -7.72 32.96 -4.16
C ILE A 514 -8.69 33.02 -5.36
N ILE A 515 -9.95 33.38 -5.12
CA ILE A 515 -10.98 33.48 -6.16
C ILE A 515 -10.59 34.53 -7.20
N GLU A 516 -10.17 35.72 -6.78
CA GLU A 516 -9.79 36.83 -7.65
C GLU A 516 -8.57 36.50 -8.51
N LEU A 517 -7.60 35.75 -7.97
CA LEU A 517 -6.44 35.27 -8.71
C LEU A 517 -6.80 34.23 -9.77
N LEU A 518 -7.64 33.25 -9.42
CA LEU A 518 -7.89 32.09 -10.28
C LEU A 518 -9.01 32.32 -11.31
N ARG A 519 -10.11 32.96 -10.92
CA ARG A 519 -11.31 33.13 -11.78
C ARG A 519 -11.00 33.67 -13.18
N PRO A 520 -10.27 34.80 -13.37
CA PRO A 520 -10.04 35.36 -14.70
C PRO A 520 -9.16 34.46 -15.59
N ILE A 521 -8.27 33.67 -14.97
CA ILE A 521 -7.36 32.74 -15.66
C ILE A 521 -8.12 31.49 -16.10
N LEU A 522 -8.88 30.89 -15.18
CA LEU A 522 -9.60 29.63 -15.42
C LEU A 522 -10.76 29.81 -16.41
N LYS A 523 -11.46 30.96 -16.40
CA LYS A 523 -12.49 31.26 -17.41
C LYS A 523 -11.94 31.34 -18.84
N LYS A 524 -10.66 31.67 -18.99
CA LYS A 524 -9.96 31.70 -20.30
C LYS A 524 -9.29 30.37 -20.65
N GLU A 525 -9.43 29.34 -19.80
CA GLU A 525 -8.74 28.05 -19.93
C GLU A 525 -7.22 28.20 -20.08
N ILE A 526 -6.63 29.13 -19.31
CA ILE A 526 -5.20 29.38 -19.26
C ILE A 526 -4.61 28.68 -18.03
N ILE A 527 -3.39 28.18 -18.14
CA ILE A 527 -2.65 27.64 -16.99
C ILE A 527 -2.18 28.81 -16.13
N PRO A 528 -2.44 28.82 -14.80
CA PRO A 528 -1.88 29.83 -13.91
C PRO A 528 -0.36 29.93 -14.05
N SER A 529 0.18 31.15 -14.07
CA SER A 529 1.63 31.36 -14.05
C SER A 529 2.24 30.85 -12.75
N ASN A 530 3.56 30.62 -12.73
CA ASN A 530 4.25 30.17 -11.53
C ASN A 530 4.04 31.14 -10.35
N ASP A 531 4.06 32.46 -10.58
CA ASP A 531 3.79 33.45 -9.53
C ASP A 531 2.38 33.31 -8.93
N VAL A 532 1.37 33.10 -9.77
CA VAL A 532 -0.01 32.90 -9.30
C VAL A 532 -0.11 31.58 -8.53
N ASP A 533 0.48 30.50 -9.04
CA ASP A 533 0.48 29.19 -8.37
C ASP A 533 1.19 29.24 -7.01
N ILE A 534 2.35 29.90 -6.91
CA ILE A 534 3.05 30.15 -5.64
C ILE A 534 2.14 30.92 -4.68
N LYS A 535 1.50 31.99 -5.15
CA LYS A 535 0.66 32.84 -4.32
C LYS A 535 -0.57 32.08 -3.79
N VAL A 536 -1.23 31.32 -4.66
CA VAL A 536 -2.36 30.44 -4.27
C VAL A 536 -1.90 29.39 -3.26
N GLU A 537 -0.76 28.74 -3.49
CA GLU A 537 -0.22 27.74 -2.56
C GLU A 537 0.01 28.34 -1.16
N ILE A 538 0.60 29.53 -1.07
CA ILE A 538 0.84 30.23 0.21
C ILE A 538 -0.48 30.59 0.90
N LEU A 539 -1.47 31.07 0.16
CA LEU A 539 -2.80 31.39 0.69
C LEU A 539 -3.48 30.13 1.24
N VAL A 540 -3.41 29.00 0.51
CA VAL A 540 -3.87 27.70 1.00
C VAL A 540 -3.11 27.28 2.27
N GLY A 541 -1.80 27.45 2.30
CA GLY A 541 -0.98 27.15 3.47
C GLY A 541 -1.39 27.95 4.71
N LYS A 542 -1.71 29.24 4.54
CA LYS A 542 -2.21 30.09 5.63
C LYS A 542 -3.51 29.56 6.23
N LEU A 543 -4.43 29.02 5.42
CA LEU A 543 -5.69 28.43 5.90
C LEU A 543 -5.47 27.21 6.81
N PHE A 544 -4.38 26.46 6.59
CA PHE A 544 -4.00 25.30 7.41
C PHE A 544 -2.87 25.58 8.41
N SER A 545 -2.49 26.86 8.59
CA SER A 545 -1.38 27.26 9.46
C SER A 545 -0.05 26.54 9.13
N LEU A 546 0.23 26.39 7.84
CA LEU A 546 1.48 25.83 7.34
C LEU A 546 2.58 26.89 7.34
N ASN A 547 3.79 26.48 7.73
CA ASN A 547 4.98 27.32 7.80
C ASN A 547 6.11 26.77 6.90
N GLU A 548 7.26 27.43 6.90
CA GLU A 548 8.44 27.04 6.12
C GLU A 548 8.85 25.57 6.38
N LYS A 549 8.87 25.11 7.64
CA LYS A 549 9.25 23.75 7.98
C LYS A 549 8.26 22.72 7.42
N ASP A 550 6.97 23.03 7.46
CA ASP A 550 5.94 22.15 6.88
C ASP A 550 6.12 22.05 5.37
N TYR A 551 6.39 23.16 4.68
CA TYR A 551 6.61 23.14 3.24
C TYR A 551 7.85 22.35 2.85
N ARG A 552 8.94 22.39 3.62
CA ARG A 552 10.09 21.51 3.37
C ARG A 552 9.70 20.03 3.39
N ILE A 553 8.87 19.61 4.35
CA ILE A 553 8.39 18.23 4.44
C ILE A 553 7.39 17.89 3.32
N ILE A 554 6.49 18.81 2.98
CA ILE A 554 5.53 18.65 1.87
C ILE A 554 6.27 18.44 0.55
N PHE A 555 7.28 19.26 0.27
CA PHE A 555 8.09 19.13 -0.94
C PHE A 555 8.94 17.86 -0.92
N ASN A 556 9.50 17.45 0.22
CA ASN A 556 10.19 16.16 0.31
C ASN A 556 9.28 14.99 -0.08
N ALA A 557 8.01 15.00 0.36
CA ALA A 557 7.05 13.95 -0.04
C ALA A 557 6.74 13.96 -1.55
N ILE A 558 6.73 15.14 -2.18
CA ILE A 558 6.58 15.28 -3.63
C ILE A 558 7.82 14.72 -4.35
N GLU A 559 9.02 14.99 -3.84
CA GLU A 559 10.26 14.46 -4.39
C GLU A 559 10.42 12.95 -4.22
N GLU A 560 9.91 12.39 -3.13
CA GLU A 560 9.85 10.93 -2.88
C GLU A 560 8.85 10.20 -3.79
N SER A 561 7.95 10.91 -4.48
CA SER A 561 6.91 10.34 -5.33
C SER A 561 7.41 10.06 -6.75
N ASP A 562 6.87 9.04 -7.41
CA ASP A 562 7.17 8.74 -8.82
C ASP A 562 6.88 9.93 -9.73
N ASP A 563 7.72 10.17 -10.75
CA ASP A 563 7.60 11.26 -11.73
C ASP A 563 6.48 11.02 -12.76
N LEU A 564 5.25 10.92 -12.26
CA LEU A 564 4.04 10.86 -13.06
C LEU A 564 3.53 12.27 -13.34
N ILE A 565 2.74 12.43 -14.42
CA ILE A 565 2.25 13.75 -14.90
C ILE A 565 1.78 14.67 -13.76
N PRO A 566 0.92 14.23 -12.81
CA PRO A 566 0.43 15.13 -11.76
C PRO A 566 1.55 15.60 -10.82
N VAL A 567 2.51 14.73 -10.51
CA VAL A 567 3.66 15.02 -9.63
C VAL A 567 4.64 15.94 -10.34
N MET A 568 4.97 15.68 -11.60
CA MET A 568 5.85 16.54 -12.41
C MET A 568 5.32 17.98 -12.51
N GLU A 569 3.99 18.16 -12.60
CA GLU A 569 3.39 19.49 -12.61
C GLU A 569 3.54 20.21 -11.25
N LEU A 570 3.54 19.48 -10.13
CA LEU A 570 3.84 20.05 -8.81
C LEU A 570 5.32 20.41 -8.65
N LYS A 571 6.23 19.67 -9.29
CA LYS A 571 7.69 19.90 -9.25
C LYS A 571 8.16 21.12 -10.07
N LYS A 572 7.29 21.77 -10.85
CA LYS A 572 7.61 23.01 -11.59
C LYS A 572 7.94 24.20 -10.69
N ILE A 573 7.53 24.16 -9.43
CA ILE A 573 7.89 25.12 -8.39
C ILE A 573 8.77 24.37 -7.41
N THR A 574 9.77 25.05 -6.86
CA THR A 574 10.66 24.52 -5.84
C THR A 574 10.23 24.97 -4.45
N VAL A 575 10.71 24.27 -3.41
CA VAL A 575 10.49 24.69 -2.03
C VAL A 575 11.03 26.11 -1.77
N SER A 576 12.14 26.48 -2.40
CA SER A 576 12.77 27.79 -2.26
C SER A 576 11.86 28.92 -2.75
N ASP A 577 11.11 28.69 -3.84
CA ASP A 577 10.16 29.67 -4.38
C ASP A 577 9.05 30.01 -3.37
N ILE A 578 8.53 29.00 -2.68
CA ILE A 578 7.53 29.17 -1.61
C ILE A 578 8.15 29.90 -0.41
N ILE A 579 9.32 29.44 0.06
CA ILE A 579 9.96 29.98 1.27
C ILE A 579 10.34 31.45 1.09
N ASN A 580 10.89 31.82 -0.06
CA ASN A 580 11.29 33.20 -0.35
C ASN A 580 10.10 34.19 -0.29
N LYS A 581 8.89 33.71 -0.61
CA LYS A 581 7.66 34.50 -0.56
C LYS A 581 6.97 34.44 0.80
N LEU A 582 7.25 33.44 1.64
CA LEU A 582 6.77 33.39 3.03
C LEU A 582 7.54 34.33 3.96
N LYS A 583 8.80 34.68 3.62
CA LYS A 583 9.66 35.60 4.37
C LYS A 583 9.43 37.07 4.05
N LYS A 584 8.73 37.36 2.94
CA LYS A 584 8.27 38.69 2.54
C LYS A 584 6.84 38.86 3.01
#